data_AF-A0A7C7RFX8-F1
#
_entry.id   AF-A0A7C7RFX8-F1
#
_cell.length_a   1.000
_cell.length_b   1.000
_cell.length_c   1.000
_cell.angle_alpha   90.00
_cell.angle_beta   90.00
_cell.angle_gamma   90.00
#
_symmetry.space_group_name_H-M   'P 1'
#
loop_
_entity.id
_entity.type
_entity.pdbx_description
1 polymer ?
#
loop_
_entity_poly.entity_id
_entity_poly.type
_entity_poly.pdbx_seq_one_letter_code
_entity_poly.pdbx_strand_id
1 'polypeptide(L)'
;GTMDELFEAITLIQTHKMKPFPIILYGSSFWRNLSDWFSDELLSSGLIAEKDLNLFQICDDIDEVVSLVKKCIADGDCGGE
;
A
#
# COMPACT_ATOMS: atom_id res chain seq x y z
N GLY A 1 9.82 -1.45 13.02
CA GLY A 1 8.56 -1.83 13.75
C GLY A 1 7.36 -1.71 12.83
N THR A 2 6.15 -2.25 13.08
CA THR A 2 5.12 -2.40 12.01
C THR A 2 4.84 -1.12 11.19
N MET A 3 4.63 0.03 11.85
CA MET A 3 4.42 1.31 11.16
C MET A 3 5.65 1.79 10.41
N ASP A 4 6.82 1.61 11.01
CA ASP A 4 8.12 1.99 10.46
C ASP A 4 8.45 1.19 9.19
N GLU A 5 8.22 -0.13 9.19
CA GLU A 5 8.35 -0.98 7.99
C GLU A 5 7.34 -0.59 6.89
N LEU A 6 6.09 -0.26 7.28
CA LEU A 6 5.06 0.16 6.34
C LEU A 6 5.46 1.44 5.60
N PHE A 7 5.87 2.48 6.34
CA PHE A 7 6.24 3.75 5.73
C PHE A 7 7.56 3.67 4.95
N GLU A 8 8.51 2.84 5.41
CA GLU A 8 9.73 2.58 4.64
C GLU A 8 9.39 1.91 3.30
N ALA A 9 8.57 0.86 3.31
CA ALA A 9 8.14 0.17 2.09
C ALA A 9 7.45 1.11 1.10
N ILE A 10 6.47 1.90 1.57
CA ILE A 10 5.77 2.90 0.74
C ILE A 10 6.78 3.88 0.12
N THR A 11 7.67 4.44 0.93
CA THR A 11 8.66 5.43 0.47
C THR A 11 9.62 4.83 -0.56
N LEU A 12 10.08 3.59 -0.36
CA LEU A 12 11.00 2.92 -1.28
C LEU A 12 10.35 2.64 -2.65
N ILE A 13 9.07 2.27 -2.68
CA ILE A 13 8.33 2.06 -3.93
C ILE A 13 8.06 3.42 -4.61
N GLN A 14 7.54 4.39 -3.85
CA GLN A 14 7.22 5.73 -4.34
C GLN A 14 8.43 6.42 -4.98
N THR A 15 9.62 6.28 -4.38
CA THR A 15 10.87 6.86 -4.88
C THR A 15 11.62 5.98 -5.88
N HIS A 16 11.02 4.85 -6.26
CA HIS A 16 11.54 3.89 -7.23
C HIS A 16 12.92 3.33 -6.84
N LYS A 17 13.18 3.24 -5.53
CA LYS A 17 14.38 2.63 -4.95
C LYS A 17 14.25 1.12 -4.83
N MET A 18 13.02 0.61 -4.85
CA MET A 18 12.70 -0.81 -4.89
C MET A 18 11.67 -1.08 -6.00
N LYS A 19 11.71 -2.29 -6.55
CA LYS A 19 10.63 -2.75 -7.44
C LYS A 19 9.31 -2.81 -6.65
N PRO A 20 8.16 -2.43 -7.25
CA PRO A 20 6.86 -2.57 -6.61
C PRO A 20 6.62 -4.01 -6.14
N PHE A 21 6.06 -4.14 -4.96
CA PHE A 21 5.59 -5.39 -4.36
C PHE A 21 4.30 -5.10 -3.59
N PRO A 22 3.47 -6.11 -3.28
CA PRO A 22 2.14 -5.86 -2.75
C PRO A 22 2.25 -5.52 -1.26
N ILE A 23 1.88 -4.29 -0.89
CA ILE A 23 1.73 -3.89 0.52
C ILE A 23 0.27 -4.14 0.90
N ILE A 24 0.05 -5.09 1.82
CA ILE A 24 -1.30 -5.49 2.23
C ILE A 24 -1.47 -5.25 3.72
N LEU A 25 -2.48 -4.45 4.07
CA LEU A 25 -2.89 -4.12 5.42
C LEU A 25 -4.11 -4.96 5.79
N TYR A 26 -3.93 -5.97 6.63
CA TYR A 26 -5.02 -6.87 7.02
C TYR A 26 -5.85 -6.29 8.18
N GLY A 27 -7.18 -6.34 8.05
CA GLY A 27 -8.13 -5.88 9.05
C GLY A 27 -8.53 -4.41 8.84
N SER A 28 -9.55 -4.17 8.03
CA SER A 28 -9.98 -2.82 7.65
C SER A 28 -10.41 -1.97 8.83
N SER A 29 -11.00 -2.57 9.86
CA SER A 29 -11.40 -1.86 11.08
C SER A 29 -10.24 -1.20 11.82
N PHE A 30 -9.04 -1.79 11.76
CA PHE A 30 -7.85 -1.24 12.38
C PHE A 30 -7.20 -0.14 11.52
N TRP A 31 -7.12 -0.37 10.20
CA TRP A 31 -6.36 0.50 9.28
C TRP A 31 -7.16 1.65 8.68
N ARG A 32 -8.50 1.62 8.74
CA ARG A 32 -9.38 2.65 8.15
C ARG A 32 -8.96 4.07 8.51
N ASN A 33 -8.79 4.36 9.80
CA ASN A 33 -8.45 5.71 10.24
C ASN A 33 -7.09 6.18 9.69
N LEU A 34 -6.13 5.27 9.54
CA LEU A 34 -4.86 5.62 8.91
C LEU A 34 -5.04 5.89 7.42
N SER A 35 -5.79 5.05 6.72
CA SER A 35 -6.10 5.23 5.30
C SER A 35 -6.84 6.54 5.00
N ASP A 36 -7.81 6.89 5.84
CA ASP A 36 -8.55 8.14 5.73
C ASP A 36 -7.60 9.32 5.95
N TRP A 37 -6.70 9.25 6.95
CA TRP A 37 -5.67 10.26 7.20
C TRP A 37 -4.71 10.48 6.01
N PHE A 38 -4.33 9.43 5.27
CA PHE A 38 -3.54 9.59 4.04
C PHE A 38 -4.26 10.48 3.01
N SER A 39 -5.57 10.33 2.86
CA SER A 39 -6.37 11.11 1.91
C SER A 39 -6.66 12.52 2.42
N ASP A 40 -7.10 12.62 3.68
CA ASP A 40 -7.59 13.86 4.27
C ASP A 40 -6.47 14.84 4.61
N GLU A 41 -5.28 14.35 4.95
CA GLU A 41 -4.16 15.20 5.38
C GLU A 41 -3.03 15.21 4.34
N LEU A 42 -2.49 14.04 3.95
CA LEU A 42 -1.30 14.00 3.09
C LEU A 42 -1.61 14.40 1.66
N LEU A 43 -2.67 13.82 1.07
CA LEU A 43 -3.08 14.13 -0.30
C LEU A 43 -3.61 15.56 -0.41
N SER A 44 -4.49 15.97 0.51
CA SER A 44 -5.06 17.33 0.52
C SER A 44 -3.99 18.42 0.67
N SER A 45 -2.91 18.15 1.43
CA SER A 45 -1.77 19.04 1.60
C SER A 45 -0.74 18.96 0.47
N GLY A 46 -0.97 18.10 -0.54
CA GLY A 46 -0.05 17.93 -1.68
C GLY A 46 1.27 17.27 -1.32
N LEU A 47 1.33 16.49 -0.24
CA LEU A 47 2.53 15.78 0.21
C LEU A 47 2.71 14.43 -0.51
N ILE A 48 1.62 13.89 -1.04
CA ILE A 48 1.59 12.68 -1.88
C ILE A 48 0.73 12.92 -3.12
N ALA A 49 0.89 12.10 -4.15
CA ALA A 49 0.02 12.09 -5.32
C ALA A 49 -1.16 11.12 -5.10
N GLU A 50 -2.27 11.31 -5.83
CA GLU A 50 -3.44 10.41 -5.76
C GLU A 50 -3.07 8.95 -6.03
N LYS A 51 -2.15 8.72 -6.98
CA LYS A 51 -1.65 7.37 -7.29
C LYS A 51 -0.90 6.70 -6.14
N ASP A 52 -0.35 7.47 -5.19
CA ASP A 52 0.40 6.92 -4.06
C ASP A 52 -0.54 6.19 -3.08
N LEU A 53 -1.84 6.48 -3.10
CA LEU A 53 -2.86 5.73 -2.35
C LEU A 53 -3.04 4.30 -2.88
N ASN A 54 -2.63 4.03 -4.12
CA ASN A 54 -2.71 2.70 -4.72
C ASN A 54 -1.51 1.81 -4.34
N LEU A 55 -0.52 2.34 -3.60
CA LEU A 55 0.69 1.61 -3.20
C LEU A 55 0.41 0.53 -2.15
N PHE A 56 -0.73 0.60 -1.46
CA PHE A 56 -1.15 -0.39 -0.49
C PHE A 56 -2.62 -0.76 -0.66
N GLN A 57 -3.00 -1.94 -0.18
CA GLN A 57 -4.38 -2.43 -0.21
C GLN A 57 -4.79 -2.87 1.19
N ILE A 58 -6.06 -2.66 1.53
CA ILE A 58 -6.65 -3.10 2.79
C ILE A 58 -7.55 -4.30 2.51
N CYS A 59 -7.31 -5.41 3.18
CA CYS A 59 -8.06 -6.66 2.99
C CYS A 59 -8.59 -7.20 4.32
N ASP A 60 -9.73 -7.86 4.27
CA ASP A 60 -10.32 -8.56 5.43
C ASP A 60 -10.38 -10.08 5.22
N ASP A 61 -10.13 -10.55 3.98
CA ASP A 61 -10.18 -11.95 3.62
C ASP A 61 -8.78 -12.50 3.31
N ILE A 62 -8.45 -13.66 3.86
CA ILE A 62 -7.12 -14.27 3.71
C ILE A 62 -6.93 -14.83 2.30
N ASP A 63 -7.98 -15.36 1.67
CA ASP A 63 -7.87 -15.92 0.31
C ASP A 63 -7.61 -14.80 -0.71
N GLU A 64 -8.21 -13.62 -0.51
CA GLU A 64 -7.91 -12.40 -1.27
C GLU A 64 -6.43 -12.00 -1.13
N VAL A 65 -5.90 -11.93 0.10
CA VAL A 65 -4.48 -11.61 0.36
C VAL A 65 -3.57 -12.57 -0.42
N VAL A 66 -3.84 -13.87 -0.33
CA VAL A 66 -3.04 -14.91 -1.01
C VAL A 66 -3.13 -14.75 -2.52
N SER A 67 -4.31 -14.42 -3.05
CA SER A 67 -4.53 -14.20 -4.47
C SER A 67 -3.73 -13.01 -4.99
N LEU A 68 -3.75 -11.88 -4.27
CA LEU A 68 -3.00 -10.67 -4.60
C LEU A 68 -1.49 -10.92 -4.63
N VAL A 69 -0.96 -11.60 -3.62
CA VAL A 69 0.46 -11.96 -3.55
C VAL A 69 0.85 -12.85 -4.73
N LYS A 70 0.05 -13.89 -5.02
CA LYS A 70 0.32 -14.79 -6.16
C LYS A 70 0.30 -14.06 -7.50
N LYS A 71 -0.68 -13.16 -7.69
CA LYS A 71 -0.81 -12.37 -8.92
C LYS A 71 0.42 -11.49 -9.15
N CYS A 72 0.83 -10.75 -8.13
CA CYS A 72 2.03 -9.91 -8.18
C CYS A 72 3.30 -10.70 -8.52
N ILE A 73 3.47 -11.91 -7.95
CA ILE A 73 4.62 -12.77 -8.27
C ILE A 73 4.57 -13.26 -9.72
N ALA A 74 3.38 -13.60 -10.23
CA ALA A 74 3.20 -14.13 -11.58
C ALA A 74 3.38 -13.06 -12.66
N ASP A 75 2.84 -11.86 -12.44
CA ASP A 75 2.85 -10.76 -13.40
C ASP A 75 4.19 -10.01 -13.39
N GLY A 76 5.00 -10.16 -12.32
CA GLY A 76 6.26 -9.43 -12.15
C GLY A 76 6.07 -7.92 -11.94
N ASP A 77 4.82 -7.50 -11.80
CA ASP A 77 4.35 -6.15 -11.56
C ASP A 77 3.20 -6.21 -10.57
N CYS A 78 3.27 -5.36 -9.54
CA CYS A 78 2.40 -5.39 -8.38
C CYS A 78 1.62 -4.08 -8.24
N GLY A 79 1.53 -3.31 -9.32
CA GLY A 79 0.83 -2.03 -9.37
C GLY A 79 1.75 -0.90 -8.97
N GLY A 80 2.31 -0.23 -9.98
CA GLY A 80 3.15 0.96 -9.80
C GLY A 80 3.26 1.81 -11.07
N GLU A 81 2.31 1.69 -12.01
CA GLU A 81 2.18 2.60 -13.16
C GLU A 81 1.17 3.73 -12.87
#